data_AF-C0D1T4-F1
#
_entry.id   AF-C0D1T4-F1
#
_cell.length_a   1.000
_cell.length_b   1.000
_cell.length_c   1.000
_cell.angle_alpha   90.00
_cell.angle_beta   90.00
_cell.angle_gamma   90.00
#
_symmetry.space_group_name_H-M   'P 1'
#
loop_
_entity.id
_entity.type
_entity.pdbx_description
1 polymer ?
#
loop_
_entity_poly.entity_id
_entity_poly.type
_entity_poly.pdbx_seq_one_letter_code
_entity_poly.pdbx_strand_id
1 'polypeptide(L)'
;HMVFRVMNDGHQADLEVIQRILYPAEDVKPKSYGIKNVNDRLRHQYGEEYTLQYRIQGDLTVAVIRIPLEKTGGEAYGGGNDSGGGRR
;
A
#
# COMPACT_ATOMS: atom_id res chain seq x y z
N HIS A 1 2.33 11.26 13.97
CA HIS A 1 1.97 10.13 13.10
C HIS A 1 1.82 8.86 13.94
N MET A 2 0.94 7.94 13.53
CA MET A 2 0.95 6.56 14.03
C MET A 2 1.79 5.69 13.07
N VAL A 3 2.58 4.77 13.62
CA VAL A 3 3.48 3.91 12.84
C VAL A 3 3.20 2.46 13.14
N PHE A 4 2.91 1.69 12.09
CA PHE A 4 2.77 0.24 12.15
C PHE A 4 4.01 -0.40 11.55
N ARG A 5 4.47 -1.47 12.20
CA ARG A 5 5.59 -2.29 11.74
C ARG A 5 5.11 -3.73 11.62
N VAL A 6 5.12 -4.27 10.41
CA VAL A 6 4.88 -5.69 10.16
C VAL A 6 6.23 -6.35 9.95
N MET A 7 6.52 -7.37 10.75
CA MET A 7 7.81 -8.06 10.77
C MET A 7 7.59 -9.51 10.32
N ASN A 8 8.28 -9.90 9.25
CA ASN A 8 8.27 -11.26 8.71
C ASN A 8 9.64 -11.90 8.98
N ASP A 9 9.62 -13.04 9.66
CA ASP A 9 10.76 -13.91 10.00
C ASP A 9 10.91 -15.12 9.06
N GLY A 10 10.02 -15.24 8.07
CA GLY A 10 10.18 -16.17 6.96
C GLY A 10 11.25 -15.72 5.96
N HIS A 11 11.15 -16.21 4.73
CA HIS A 11 12.09 -15.82 3.67
C HIS A 11 12.17 -14.30 3.50
N GLN A 12 13.40 -13.79 3.43
CA GLN A 12 13.65 -12.38 3.22
C GLN A 12 13.13 -11.95 1.86
N ALA A 13 12.43 -10.81 1.84
CA ALA A 13 11.92 -10.26 0.59
C ALA A 13 13.03 -9.56 -0.19
N ASP A 14 12.96 -9.69 -1.51
CA ASP A 14 13.79 -8.90 -2.42
C ASP A 14 13.25 -7.47 -2.50
N LEU A 15 14.03 -6.53 -1.94
CA LEU A 15 13.66 -5.12 -1.88
C LEU A 15 13.59 -4.47 -3.26
N GLU A 16 14.39 -4.90 -4.23
CA GLU A 16 14.35 -4.35 -5.59
C GLU A 16 13.06 -4.77 -6.30
N VAL A 17 12.66 -6.03 -6.13
CA VAL A 17 11.40 -6.54 -6.65
C VAL A 17 10.22 -5.79 -6.02
N ILE A 18 10.25 -5.55 -4.71
CA ILE A 18 9.24 -4.74 -4.03
C ILE A 18 9.17 -3.33 -4.61
N GLN A 19 10.30 -2.65 -4.81
CA GLN A 19 10.32 -1.31 -5.39
C GLN A 19 9.69 -1.28 -6.78
N ARG A 20 10.00 -2.27 -7.63
CA ARG A 20 9.39 -2.40 -8.96
C ARG A 20 7.88 -2.65 -8.92
N ILE A 21 7.38 -3.31 -7.87
CA ILE A 21 5.93 -3.53 -7.66
C ILE A 21 5.24 -2.24 -7.20
N LEU A 22 5.88 -1.48 -6.29
CA LEU A 22 5.31 -0.24 -5.75
C LEU A 22 5.32 0.89 -6.78
N TYR A 23 6.37 0.94 -7.61
CA TYR A 23 6.60 1.97 -8.62
C TYR A 23 6.91 1.30 -9.97
N PRO A 24 5.92 0.66 -10.61
CA PRO A 24 6.11 0.08 -11.93
C PRO A 24 6.41 1.19 -12.95
N ALA A 25 7.21 0.86 -13.96
CA ALA A 25 7.39 1.72 -15.12
C ALA A 25 6.04 1.95 -15.83
N GLU A 26 5.93 3.07 -16.55
CA GLU A 26 4.76 3.35 -17.39
C GLU A 26 4.49 2.16 -18.33
N ASP A 27 3.20 1.86 -18.54
CA ASP A 27 2.70 0.73 -19.35
C ASP A 27 2.93 -0.70 -18.82
N VAL A 28 3.56 -0.88 -17.66
CA VAL A 28 3.70 -2.21 -17.03
C VAL A 28 2.50 -2.50 -16.13
N LYS A 29 1.62 -3.41 -16.56
CA LYS A 29 0.56 -3.94 -15.67
C LYS A 29 1.21 -4.79 -14.57
N PRO A 30 1.08 -4.42 -13.29
CA PRO A 30 1.66 -5.19 -12.20
C PRO A 30 0.97 -6.56 -12.12
N LYS A 31 1.76 -7.63 -12.00
CA LYS A 31 1.26 -9.00 -11.79
C LYS A 31 0.75 -9.24 -10.36
N SER A 32 1.16 -8.42 -9.39
CA SER A 32 0.74 -8.53 -7.99
C SER A 32 0.04 -7.26 -7.52
N TYR A 33 -1.08 -7.45 -6.82
CA TYR A 33 -1.97 -6.35 -6.44
C TYR A 33 -1.88 -6.00 -4.95
N GLY A 34 -1.42 -6.91 -4.08
CA GLY A 34 -1.49 -6.74 -2.63
C GLY A 34 -0.79 -5.47 -2.12
N ILE A 35 0.54 -5.46 -2.17
CA ILE A 35 1.34 -4.37 -1.59
C ILE A 35 1.22 -3.05 -2.36
N LYS A 36 1.00 -3.11 -3.68
CA LYS A 36 0.73 -1.92 -4.50
C LYS A 36 -0.59 -1.26 -4.12
N ASN A 37 -1.67 -2.04 -3.96
CA ASN A 37 -2.96 -1.49 -3.55
C ASN A 37 -2.90 -0.85 -2.16
N VAL A 38 -2.12 -1.42 -1.23
CA VAL A 38 -1.90 -0.78 0.08
C VAL A 38 -1.19 0.56 -0.10
N ASN A 39 -0.11 0.60 -0.90
CA ASN A 39 0.64 1.84 -1.16
C ASN A 39 -0.21 2.91 -1.84
N ASP A 40 -0.94 2.58 -2.90
CA ASP A 40 -1.81 3.50 -3.61
C ASP A 40 -2.93 4.03 -2.70
N ARG A 41 -3.47 3.17 -1.83
CA ARG A 41 -4.48 3.59 -0.85
C ARG A 41 -3.91 4.54 0.20
N LEU A 42 -2.69 4.32 0.67
CA LEU A 42 -2.03 5.24 1.59
C LEU A 42 -1.82 6.61 0.94
N ARG A 43 -1.32 6.64 -0.30
CA ARG A 43 -1.10 7.86 -1.07
C ARG A 43 -2.38 8.64 -1.31
N HIS A 44 -3.43 7.94 -1.77
CA HIS A 44 -4.73 8.55 -2.03
C HIS A 44 -5.41 9.08 -0.77
N GLN A 45 -5.33 8.34 0.35
CA GLN A 45 -6.05 8.69 1.57
C GLN A 45 -5.33 9.77 2.39
N TYR A 46 -3.99 9.78 2.41
CA TYR A 46 -3.23 10.61 3.35
C TYR A 46 -2.28 11.60 2.67
N GLY A 47 -1.98 11.44 1.38
CA GLY A 47 -1.03 12.25 0.62
C GLY A 47 0.10 11.43 0.01
N GLU A 48 0.69 11.94 -1.08
CA GLU A 48 1.73 11.27 -1.87
C GLU A 48 2.98 10.87 -1.07
N GLU A 49 3.25 11.56 0.04
CA GLU A 49 4.35 11.26 0.96
C GLU A 49 4.11 10.04 1.86
N TYR A 50 2.86 9.55 1.94
CA TYR A 50 2.47 8.40 2.74
C TYR A 50 2.53 7.14 1.90
N THR A 51 3.71 6.54 1.87
CA THR A 51 4.01 5.33 1.09
C THR A 51 4.32 4.15 2.00
N LEU A 52 4.16 2.95 1.45
CA LEU A 52 4.58 1.71 2.09
C LEU A 52 6.10 1.57 1.97
N GLN A 53 6.80 1.44 3.10
CA GLN A 53 8.25 1.33 3.12
C GLN A 53 8.69 -0.07 3.55
N TYR A 54 9.77 -0.57 2.96
CA TYR A 54 10.36 -1.85 3.31
C TYR A 54 11.83 -1.69 3.67
N ARG A 55 12.28 -2.49 4.64
CA ARG A 55 13.69 -2.61 5.00
C ARG A 55 13.98 -4.00 5.56
N ILE A 56 15.24 -4.40 5.45
CA ILE A 56 15.75 -5.58 6.16
C ILE A 56 16.29 -5.14 7.53
N GLN A 57 15.93 -5.86 8.58
CA GLN A 57 16.45 -5.67 9.94
C GLN A 57 16.91 -7.01 10.51
N GLY A 58 18.21 -7.30 10.41
CA GLY A 58 18.72 -8.64 10.67
C GLY A 58 18.11 -9.63 9.67
N ASP A 59 17.57 -10.72 10.16
CA ASP A 59 16.91 -11.73 9.31
C ASP A 59 15.44 -11.38 8.98
N LEU A 60 14.94 -10.26 9.50
CA LEU A 60 13.54 -9.87 9.33
C LEU A 60 13.34 -8.98 8.10
N THR A 61 12.27 -9.24 7.35
CA THR A 61 11.68 -8.25 6.44
C THR A 61 10.70 -7.39 7.22
N VAL A 62 10.91 -6.07 7.21
CA VAL A 62 10.08 -5.12 7.95
C VAL A 62 9.35 -4.19 6.98
N ALA A 63 8.03 -4.29 6.94
CA ALA A 63 7.17 -3.30 6.28
C ALA A 63 6.76 -2.22 7.30
N VAL A 64 6.89 -0.95 6.91
CA VAL A 64 6.57 0.21 7.73
C VAL A 64 5.45 0.99 7.06
N ILE A 65 4.39 1.23 7.82
CA ILE A 65 3.25 2.06 7.41
C ILE A 65 3.19 3.23 8.38
N ARG A 66 3.21 4.45 7.83
CA ARG A 66 3.04 5.68 8.60
C ARG A 66 1.73 6.33 8.18
N ILE A 67 0.91 6.73 9.14
CA ILE A 67 -0.32 7.50 8.89
C ILE A 67 -0.36 8.74 9.81
N PRO A 68 -1.01 9.85 9.41
CA PRO A 68 -1.20 10.99 10.28
C PRO A 68 -2.10 10.64 11.47
N LEU A 69 -1.97 11.37 12.60
CA LEU A 69 -2.79 11.14 13.79
C LEU A 69 -4.23 11.67 13.61
N GLU A 70 -4.38 12.66 12.74
CA GLU A 70 -5.64 13.22 12.31
C GLU A 70 -5.73 13.06 10.80
N LYS A 71 -6.94 12.85 10.26
CA LYS A 71 -7.10 12.72 8.81
C LYS A 71 -6.87 14.10 8.16
N THR A 72 -5.66 14.31 7.65
CA THR A 72 -5.29 15.52 6.90
C THR A 72 -5.54 15.30 5.42
N GLY A 73 -6.75 15.61 4.94
CA GLY A 73 -7.10 15.48 3.52
C GLY A 73 -7.34 14.05 3.03
N GLY A 74 -7.57 13.90 1.71
CA GLY A 74 -7.91 12.64 1.02
C GLY A 74 -9.40 12.48 0.75
N GLU A 75 -9.77 12.18 -0.51
CA GLU A 75 -11.15 11.91 -0.91
C GLU A 75 -11.72 10.79 -0.03
N ALA A 76 -13.00 10.91 0.37
CA ALA A 76 -13.67 9.77 0.98
C ALA A 76 -13.70 8.66 -0.07
N TYR A 77 -13.19 7.46 0.26
CA TYR A 77 -13.40 6.29 -0.58
C TYR A 77 -14.90 6.13 -0.76
N GLY A 78 -15.41 6.51 -1.95
CA GLY A 78 -16.82 6.45 -2.27
C GLY A 78 -17.29 5.02 -2.06
N GLY A 79 -18.28 4.86 -1.18
CA GLY A 79 -19.04 3.63 -1.11
C GLY A 79 -19.53 3.34 -2.52
N GLY A 80 -19.08 2.23 -3.11
CA GLY A 80 -19.63 1.76 -4.36
C GLY A 80 -21.14 1.69 -4.17
N ASN A 81 -21.88 2.49 -4.93
CA ASN A 81 -23.30 2.30 -5.09
C ASN A 81 -23.45 0.90 -5.69
N ASP A 82 -23.74 -0.07 -4.82
CA ASP A 82 -24.22 -1.38 -5.20
C ASP A 82 -25.67 -1.19 -5.67
N SER A 83 -25.81 -0.48 -6.80
CA SER A 83 -27.03 -0.44 -7.58
C SER A 83 -27.13 -1.80 -8.26
N GLY A 84 -27.51 -2.81 -7.48
CA GLY A 84 -27.93 -4.11 -7.97
C GLY A 84 -29.03 -3.90 -9.00
N GLY A 85 -28.63 -3.92 -10.27
CA GLY A 85 -29.53 -3.93 -11.41
C GLY A 85 -30.42 -5.15 -11.30
N GLY A 86 -31.67 -4.89 -10.96
CA GLY A 86 -32.70 -5.90 -10.78
C GLY A 86 -32.85 -6.76 -12.03
N ARG A 87 -32.95 -8.07 -11.80
CA ARG A 87 -33.50 -9.02 -12.76
C ARG A 87 -34.93 -8.58 -13.11
N ARG A 88 -35.17 -8.30 -14.39
CA ARG A 88 -36.45 -8.52 -15.07
C ARG A 88 -36.16 -8.98 -16.49
#